data_AF-A0A8J7EUI1-F1
#
_entry.id   AF-A0A8J7EUI1-F1
#
_cell.length_a   1.000
_cell.length_b   1.000
_cell.length_c   1.000
_cell.angle_alpha   90.00
_cell.angle_beta   90.00
_cell.angle_gamma   90.00
#
_symmetry.space_group_name_H-M   'P 1'
#
loop_
_entity.id
_entity.type
_entity.pdbx_description
1 polymer ?
#
loop_
_entity_poly.entity_id
_entity_poly.type
_entity_poly.pdbx_seq_one_letter_code
_entity_poly.pdbx_strand_id
1 'polypeptide(L)'
;MPLERYVHRSAEDSLPQDLLAAARKHLPIDFQYVVVKHHEQRNSLSFTASSDWDELPEPSVGESYCIYSDGTVKYRPLPKRPQIYHHRWLFVRHGYQGFDVLAAKQRSLIFLQLRKQGILVVNSSRIGYLDVWQSEVMPILDLYL
;
A
#
# COMPACT_ATOMS: atom_id res chain seq x y z
N MET A 1 -1.34 -8.74 -17.65
CA MET A 1 -0.89 -7.66 -16.75
C MET A 1 -1.54 -7.85 -15.39
N PRO A 2 -0.92 -7.42 -14.27
CA PRO A 2 -1.58 -7.50 -12.97
C PRO A 2 -2.88 -6.71 -13.00
N LEU A 3 -3.96 -7.34 -12.52
CA LEU A 3 -5.32 -6.78 -12.47
C LEU A 3 -5.41 -5.47 -11.67
N GLU A 4 -4.46 -5.29 -10.76
CA GLU A 4 -4.37 -4.18 -9.84
C GLU A 4 -2.93 -3.70 -9.73
N ARG A 5 -2.75 -2.38 -9.76
CA ARG A 5 -1.46 -1.72 -9.53
C ARG A 5 -1.60 -0.74 -8.38
N TYR A 6 -0.66 -0.77 -7.44
CA TYR A 6 -0.60 0.16 -6.32
C TYR A 6 0.64 1.02 -6.48
N VAL A 7 0.49 2.33 -6.33
CA VAL A 7 1.59 3.29 -6.37
C VAL A 7 1.40 4.32 -5.27
N HIS A 8 2.51 4.83 -4.76
CA HIS A 8 2.52 6.01 -3.93
C HIS A 8 2.23 7.26 -4.80
N ARG A 9 1.68 8.32 -4.23
CA ARG A 9 1.42 9.61 -4.92
C ARG A 9 2.65 10.15 -5.66
N SER A 10 3.87 9.84 -5.21
CA SER A 10 5.11 10.23 -5.91
C SER A 10 5.30 9.58 -7.29
N ALA A 11 4.62 8.47 -7.55
CA ALA A 11 4.73 7.63 -8.74
C ALA A 11 3.41 7.50 -9.51
N GLU A 12 2.43 8.34 -9.21
CA GLU A 12 1.11 8.33 -9.86
C GLU A 12 1.15 8.77 -11.33
N ASP A 13 2.23 9.41 -11.76
CA ASP A 13 2.53 9.72 -13.16
C ASP A 13 2.67 8.44 -14.02
N SER A 14 2.91 7.28 -13.38
CA SER A 14 2.93 5.98 -14.05
C SER A 14 1.55 5.37 -14.31
N LEU A 15 0.47 6.03 -13.88
CA LEU A 15 -0.92 5.64 -14.14
C LEU A 15 -1.51 6.38 -15.36
N PRO A 16 -2.66 5.96 -15.91
CA PRO A 16 -3.34 6.69 -16.99
C PRO A 16 -3.75 8.10 -16.53
N GLN A 17 -3.15 9.14 -17.12
CA GLN A 17 -3.28 10.52 -16.64
C GLN A 17 -4.69 11.08 -16.82
N ASP A 18 -5.39 10.74 -17.89
CA ASP A 18 -6.78 11.17 -18.11
C ASP A 18 -7.72 10.62 -17.04
N LEU A 19 -7.54 9.35 -16.68
CA LEU A 19 -8.30 8.70 -15.62
C LEU A 19 -8.00 9.34 -14.25
N LEU A 20 -6.71 9.62 -13.98
CA LEU A 20 -6.28 10.26 -12.74
C LEU A 20 -6.86 11.68 -12.61
N ALA A 21 -6.81 12.48 -13.68
CA ALA A 21 -7.35 13.83 -13.73
C ALA A 21 -8.88 13.85 -13.58
N ALA A 22 -9.58 12.92 -14.23
CA ALA A 22 -11.03 12.77 -14.08
C ALA A 22 -11.41 12.38 -12.65
N ALA A 23 -10.73 11.37 -12.09
CA ALA A 23 -11.07 10.84 -10.76
C ALA A 23 -10.85 11.86 -9.63
N ARG A 24 -9.81 12.71 -9.72
CA ARG A 24 -9.54 13.76 -8.72
C ARG A 24 -10.67 14.77 -8.56
N LYS A 25 -11.44 15.02 -9.62
CA LYS A 25 -12.59 15.95 -9.56
C LYS A 25 -13.68 15.49 -8.59
N HIS A 26 -13.67 14.19 -8.24
CA HIS A 26 -14.64 13.57 -7.35
C HIS A 26 -14.11 13.38 -5.92
N LEU A 27 -12.84 13.70 -5.65
CA LEU A 27 -12.29 13.63 -4.30
C LEU A 27 -12.76 14.84 -3.48
N PRO A 28 -12.99 14.67 -2.16
CA PRO A 28 -13.13 15.81 -1.26
C PRO A 28 -11.90 16.72 -1.34
N ILE A 29 -12.12 18.03 -1.27
CA ILE A 29 -11.07 19.05 -1.46
C ILE A 29 -9.92 18.94 -0.46
N ASP A 30 -10.24 18.45 0.74
CA ASP A 30 -9.36 18.30 1.89
C ASP A 30 -8.79 16.88 2.05
N PHE A 31 -9.19 15.94 1.21
CA PHE A 31 -8.74 14.55 1.33
C PHE A 31 -7.28 14.38 0.90
N GLN A 32 -6.42 14.08 1.88
CA GLN A 32 -5.02 13.74 1.65
C GLN A 32 -4.87 12.23 1.52
N TYR A 33 -4.42 11.77 0.35
CA TYR A 33 -4.09 10.37 0.13
C TYR A 33 -2.59 10.20 -0.12
N VAL A 34 -2.16 8.96 0.06
CA VAL A 34 -0.77 8.53 -0.06
C VAL A 34 -0.63 7.45 -1.12
N VAL A 35 -1.59 6.52 -1.18
CA VAL A 35 -1.57 5.40 -2.14
C VAL A 35 -2.70 5.56 -3.15
N VAL A 36 -2.37 5.33 -4.42
CA VAL A 36 -3.34 5.19 -5.51
C VAL A 36 -3.31 3.74 -6.00
N LYS A 37 -4.46 3.10 -5.99
CA LYS A 37 -4.68 1.77 -6.56
C LYS A 37 -5.45 1.91 -7.87
N HIS A 38 -4.86 1.48 -8.98
CA HIS A 38 -5.53 1.33 -10.26
C HIS A 38 -6.02 -0.11 -10.45
N HIS A 39 -7.32 -0.26 -10.69
CA HIS A 39 -7.94 -1.54 -11.03
C HIS A 39 -8.39 -1.52 -12.49
N GLU A 40 -7.59 -2.12 -13.37
CA GLU A 40 -7.69 -1.97 -14.82
C GLU A 40 -9.04 -2.50 -15.36
N GLN A 41 -9.47 -3.69 -14.94
CA GLN A 41 -10.73 -4.29 -15.41
C GLN A 41 -12.00 -3.54 -15.00
N ARG A 42 -11.96 -2.84 -13.87
CA ARG A 42 -13.11 -2.06 -13.36
C ARG A 42 -13.00 -0.59 -13.74
N ASN A 43 -11.94 -0.23 -14.45
CA ASN A 43 -11.59 1.13 -14.82
C ASN A 43 -11.80 2.12 -13.65
N SER A 44 -11.18 1.79 -12.50
CA SER A 44 -11.39 2.53 -11.26
C SER A 44 -10.08 2.84 -10.56
N LEU A 45 -10.03 3.99 -9.89
CA LEU A 45 -8.94 4.40 -9.01
C LEU A 45 -9.41 4.42 -7.55
N SER A 46 -8.63 3.87 -6.64
CA SER A 46 -8.84 4.06 -5.20
C SER A 46 -7.72 4.92 -4.63
N PHE A 47 -8.09 5.98 -3.93
CA PHE A 47 -7.19 6.90 -3.24
C PHE A 47 -7.27 6.60 -1.75
N THR A 48 -6.15 6.21 -1.14
CA THR A 48 -6.11 5.74 0.25
C THR A 48 -5.18 6.60 1.08
N ALA A 49 -5.67 7.04 2.24
CA ALA A 49 -4.87 7.73 3.25
C ALA A 49 -3.94 6.73 3.97
N SER A 50 -2.80 7.21 4.46
CA SER A 50 -1.85 6.46 5.28
C SER A 50 -0.99 7.45 6.03
N SER A 51 -1.32 7.73 7.29
CA SER A 51 -0.71 8.84 8.06
C SER A 51 0.72 8.57 8.48
N ASP A 52 1.08 7.30 8.62
CA ASP A 52 2.35 6.78 9.10
C ASP A 52 3.25 6.27 7.96
N TRP A 53 2.95 6.66 6.71
CA TRP A 53 3.56 6.11 5.50
C TRP A 53 5.08 6.20 5.45
N ASP A 54 5.64 7.31 5.93
CA ASP A 54 7.09 7.56 5.95
C ASP A 54 7.74 7.07 7.25
N GLU A 55 6.94 6.90 8.31
CA GLU A 55 7.39 6.63 9.68
C GLU A 55 7.57 5.14 9.96
N LEU A 56 6.61 4.29 9.56
CA LEU A 56 6.59 2.88 9.92
C LEU A 56 6.99 1.95 8.76
N PRO A 57 7.75 0.86 9.01
CA PRO A 57 8.12 -0.11 7.97
C PRO A 57 6.90 -0.74 7.27
N GLU A 58 5.85 -1.01 8.05
CA GLU A 58 4.54 -1.50 7.58
C GLU A 58 3.45 -0.47 7.91
N PRO A 59 3.28 0.57 7.07
CA PRO A 59 2.37 1.67 7.37
C PRO A 59 0.90 1.25 7.25
N SER A 60 0.05 1.91 8.02
CA SER A 60 -1.38 1.64 8.11
C SER A 60 -2.14 2.00 6.84
N VAL A 61 -3.16 1.19 6.52
CA VAL A 61 -4.16 1.47 5.49
C VAL A 61 -5.28 2.30 6.12
N GLY A 62 -5.40 3.55 5.67
CA GLY A 62 -6.43 4.49 6.11
C GLY A 62 -7.77 4.32 5.40
N GLU A 63 -8.62 5.33 5.55
CA GLU A 63 -9.84 5.46 4.76
C GLU A 63 -9.51 5.70 3.27
N SER A 64 -10.47 5.43 2.39
CA SER A 64 -10.25 5.58 0.95
C SER A 64 -11.50 5.93 0.16
N TYR A 65 -11.27 6.55 -1.00
CA TYR A 65 -12.29 6.83 -2.00
C TYR A 65 -12.00 6.04 -3.27
N CYS A 66 -12.94 5.18 -3.68
CA CYS A 66 -12.88 4.47 -4.95
C CYS A 66 -13.75 5.19 -5.97
N ILE A 67 -13.14 5.68 -7.04
CA ILE A 67 -13.77 6.42 -8.13
C ILE A 67 -13.80 5.52 -9.35
N TYR A 68 -14.99 5.28 -9.88
CA TYR A 68 -15.22 4.52 -11.11
C TYR A 68 -15.27 5.47 -12.31
N SER A 69 -15.07 4.94 -13.52
CA SER A 69 -15.04 5.74 -14.75
C SER A 69 -16.35 6.44 -15.11
N ASP A 70 -17.47 5.99 -14.56
CA ASP A 70 -18.78 6.63 -14.68
C ASP A 70 -18.99 7.80 -13.68
N GLY A 71 -17.97 8.10 -12.85
CA GLY A 71 -18.03 9.12 -11.80
C GLY A 71 -18.62 8.62 -10.48
N THR A 72 -19.01 7.35 -10.38
CA THR A 72 -19.49 6.76 -9.13
C THR A 72 -18.38 6.80 -8.08
N VAL A 73 -18.72 7.29 -6.89
CA VAL A 73 -17.80 7.39 -5.75
C VAL A 73 -18.22 6.42 -4.65
N LYS A 74 -17.30 5.57 -4.23
CA LYS A 74 -17.47 4.69 -3.07
C LYS A 74 -16.46 5.03 -2.00
N TYR A 75 -16.94 5.66 -0.94
CA TYR A 75 -16.17 5.84 0.30
C TYR A 75 -16.00 4.50 1.03
N ARG A 76 -14.82 4.28 1.59
CA ARG A 76 -14.50 3.17 2.48
C ARG A 76 -13.91 3.75 3.76
N PRO A 77 -14.58 3.60 4.91
CA PRO A 77 -14.03 4.08 6.17
C PRO A 77 -12.78 3.30 6.55
N LEU A 78 -12.05 3.83 7.53
CA LEU A 78 -10.91 3.15 8.15
C LEU A 78 -11.27 1.68 8.49
N PRO A 79 -10.41 0.70 8.14
CA PRO A 79 -10.67 -0.70 8.43
C PRO A 79 -10.83 -0.95 9.93
N LYS A 80 -11.93 -1.63 10.33
CA LYS A 80 -12.17 -2.02 11.73
C LYS A 80 -11.06 -2.92 12.28
N ARG A 81 -10.52 -3.81 11.45
CA ARG A 81 -9.32 -4.58 11.73
C ARG A 81 -8.17 -3.87 11.01
N PRO A 82 -7.16 -3.35 11.72
CA PRO A 82 -6.07 -2.60 11.12
C PRO A 82 -5.39 -3.40 10.00
N GLN A 83 -5.32 -2.77 8.83
CA GLN A 83 -4.59 -3.28 7.68
C GLN A 83 -3.32 -2.47 7.47
N ILE A 84 -2.32 -3.09 6.87
CA ILE A 84 -1.02 -2.48 6.61
C ILE A 84 -0.57 -2.72 5.17
N TYR A 85 0.29 -1.84 4.68
CA TYR A 85 1.07 -2.09 3.48
C TYR A 85 2.37 -2.80 3.85
N HIS A 86 2.67 -3.90 3.16
CA HIS A 86 3.98 -4.53 3.21
C HIS A 86 4.74 -4.26 1.91
N HIS A 87 6.07 -4.29 1.96
CA HIS A 87 6.91 -3.98 0.80
C HIS A 87 6.66 -2.57 0.22
N ARG A 88 6.46 -1.55 1.08
CA ARG A 88 6.14 -0.16 0.68
C ARG A 88 7.11 0.45 -0.35
N TRP A 89 8.35 -0.03 -0.38
CA TRP A 89 9.37 0.39 -1.36
C TRP A 89 8.97 0.11 -2.83
N LEU A 90 8.06 -0.83 -3.09
CA LEU A 90 7.55 -1.12 -4.44
C LEU A 90 6.60 -0.04 -4.98
N PHE A 91 6.09 0.82 -4.11
CA PHE A 91 5.03 1.78 -4.45
C PHE A 91 5.63 3.12 -4.88
N VAL A 92 6.81 3.45 -4.37
CA VAL A 92 7.41 4.79 -4.49
C VAL A 92 8.19 4.98 -5.77
N ARG A 93 8.38 6.25 -6.15
CA ARG A 93 9.21 6.62 -7.30
C ARG A 93 10.67 6.33 -7.00
N HIS A 94 11.48 6.11 -8.04
CA HIS A 94 12.92 6.15 -7.91
C HIS A 94 13.37 7.48 -7.28
N GLY A 95 14.28 7.40 -6.29
CA GLY A 95 14.79 8.56 -5.57
C GLY A 95 13.87 9.13 -4.48
N TYR A 96 12.79 8.43 -4.11
CA TYR A 96 11.93 8.83 -2.99
C TYR A 96 12.73 9.00 -1.69
N GLN A 97 12.53 10.13 -0.99
CA GLN A 97 13.29 10.52 0.19
C GLN A 97 12.48 10.45 1.50
N GLY A 98 11.19 10.07 1.45
CA GLY A 98 10.34 10.03 2.64
C GLY A 98 10.75 8.95 3.65
N PHE A 99 11.43 7.89 3.20
CA PHE A 99 12.05 6.88 4.06
C PHE A 99 13.28 6.26 3.37
N ASP A 100 14.08 5.49 4.11
CA ASP A 100 15.18 4.71 3.53
C ASP A 100 14.65 3.55 2.68
N VAL A 101 14.58 3.79 1.36
CA VAL A 101 14.10 2.82 0.37
C VAL A 101 14.97 1.57 0.32
N LEU A 102 16.28 1.69 0.55
CA LEU A 102 17.20 0.55 0.52
C LEU A 102 16.98 -0.34 1.76
N ALA A 103 16.86 0.26 2.94
CA ALA A 103 16.54 -0.48 4.17
C ALA A 103 15.17 -1.17 4.06
N ALA A 104 14.15 -0.50 3.54
CA ALA A 104 12.82 -1.09 3.33
C ALA A 104 12.85 -2.27 2.33
N LYS A 105 13.68 -2.18 1.28
CA LYS A 105 13.93 -3.27 0.33
C LYS A 105 14.66 -4.43 0.99
N GLN A 106 15.70 -4.16 1.78
CA GLN A 106 16.45 -5.19 2.49
C GLN A 106 15.56 -5.95 3.48
N ARG A 107 14.77 -5.25 4.31
CA ARG A 107 13.77 -5.87 5.22
C ARG A 107 12.81 -6.79 4.47
N SER A 108 12.34 -6.37 3.30
CA SER A 108 11.49 -7.18 2.43
C SER A 108 12.16 -8.45 1.92
N LEU A 109 13.43 -8.36 1.52
CA LEU A 109 14.21 -9.51 1.05
C LEU A 109 14.46 -10.51 2.17
N ILE A 110 14.77 -10.04 3.38
CA ILE A 110 14.94 -10.90 4.57
C ILE A 110 13.63 -11.64 4.85
N PHE A 111 12.50 -10.92 4.91
CA PHE A 111 11.18 -11.54 5.09
C PHE A 111 10.90 -12.64 4.05
N LEU A 112 11.12 -12.35 2.76
CA LEU A 112 10.91 -13.34 1.68
C LEU A 112 11.85 -14.54 1.79
N GLN A 113 13.11 -14.32 2.19
CA GLN A 113 14.10 -15.38 2.38
C GLN A 113 13.73 -16.30 3.55
N LEU A 114 13.33 -15.74 4.69
CA LEU A 114 12.89 -16.51 5.86
C LEU A 114 11.65 -17.36 5.54
N ARG A 115 10.71 -16.81 4.76
CA ARG A 115 9.56 -17.59 4.25
C ARG A 115 9.98 -18.73 3.34
N LYS A 116 10.90 -18.47 2.41
CA LYS A 116 11.44 -19.48 1.48
C LYS A 116 12.15 -20.62 2.21
N GLN A 117 12.83 -20.32 3.31
CA GLN A 117 13.51 -21.30 4.16
C GLN A 117 12.57 -22.05 5.12
N GLY A 118 11.29 -21.66 5.21
CA GLY A 118 10.34 -22.24 6.16
C GLY A 118 10.57 -21.80 7.61
N ILE A 119 11.45 -20.83 7.86
CA ILE A 119 11.70 -20.26 9.19
C ILE A 119 10.52 -19.38 9.61
N LEU A 120 10.01 -18.56 8.69
CA LEU A 120 8.85 -17.70 8.91
C LEU A 120 7.64 -18.29 8.18
N VAL A 121 6.75 -18.94 8.94
CA VAL A 121 5.53 -19.55 8.42
C VAL A 121 4.34 -18.67 8.77
N VAL A 122 3.85 -17.92 7.78
CA VAL A 122 2.64 -17.09 7.89
C VAL A 122 1.76 -17.31 6.67
N ASN A 123 0.43 -17.30 6.87
CA ASN A 123 -0.54 -17.45 5.80
C ASN A 123 -0.58 -16.16 4.94
N SER A 124 -0.32 -16.29 3.64
CA SER A 124 -0.33 -15.17 2.69
C SER A 124 -1.66 -14.41 2.62
N SER A 125 -2.80 -15.02 2.95
CA SER A 125 -4.09 -14.30 2.98
C SER A 125 -4.25 -13.39 4.21
N ARG A 126 -3.33 -13.50 5.18
CA ARG A 126 -3.39 -12.81 6.48
C ARG A 126 -2.28 -11.76 6.65
N ILE A 127 -1.28 -11.71 5.77
CA ILE A 127 -0.13 -10.80 5.89
C ILE A 127 -0.48 -9.31 5.70
N GLY A 128 -1.72 -8.99 5.31
CA GLY A 128 -2.18 -7.60 5.22
C GLY A 128 -2.67 -7.00 6.55
N TYR A 129 -2.65 -7.76 7.65
CA TYR A 129 -3.17 -7.32 8.95
C TYR A 129 -2.07 -7.08 9.97
N LEU A 130 -2.20 -5.98 10.72
CA LEU A 130 -1.20 -5.56 11.71
C LEU A 130 -1.04 -6.58 12.83
N ASP A 131 -2.15 -7.13 13.34
CA ASP A 131 -2.14 -8.09 14.45
C ASP A 131 -1.39 -9.39 14.08
N VAL A 132 -1.47 -9.78 12.81
CA VAL A 132 -0.74 -10.93 12.27
C VAL A 132 0.75 -10.63 12.21
N TRP A 133 1.14 -9.42 11.82
CA TRP A 133 2.55 -9.04 11.81
C TRP A 133 3.13 -9.01 13.21
N GLN A 134 2.44 -8.38 14.16
CA GLN A 134 2.89 -8.26 15.54
C GLN A 134 3.04 -9.61 16.24
N SER A 135 2.14 -10.56 15.98
CA SER A 135 2.13 -11.87 16.66
C SER A 135 2.92 -12.97 15.95
N GLU A 136 3.00 -12.95 14.61
CA GLU A 136 3.58 -14.05 13.83
C GLU A 136 4.83 -13.65 13.02
N VAL A 137 4.93 -12.39 12.56
CA VAL A 137 6.01 -11.96 11.64
C VAL A 137 7.16 -11.29 12.37
N MET A 138 6.88 -10.20 13.10
CA MET A 138 7.88 -9.37 13.79
C MET A 138 8.73 -10.16 14.81
N PRO A 139 8.15 -11.06 15.65
CA PRO A 139 8.95 -11.83 16.61
C PRO A 139 10.05 -12.69 15.98
N ILE A 140 9.90 -13.04 14.70
CA ILE A 140 10.89 -13.80 13.94
C ILE A 140 11.75 -12.84 13.11
N LEU A 141 11.13 -11.93 12.35
CA LEU A 141 11.83 -11.04 11.43
C LEU A 141 12.86 -10.14 12.14
N ASP A 142 12.52 -9.63 13.32
CA ASP A 142 13.37 -8.71 14.07
C ASP A 142 14.62 -9.40 14.66
N LEU A 143 14.68 -10.74 14.66
CA LEU A 143 15.89 -11.49 15.01
C LEU A 143 16.95 -11.45 13.89
N TYR A 144 16.60 -10.97 12.70
CA TYR A 144 17.44 -10.98 11.50
C TYR A 144 17.67 -9.56 10.93
N LEU A 145 17.29 -8.51 11.67
CA LEU A 145 17.50 -7.10 11.31
C LEU A 145 18.52 -6.46 12.23
#